data_AF-A0A7C5UZ03-F1
#
_entry.id   AF-A0A7C5UZ03-F1
#
_cell.length_a   1.000
_cell.length_b   1.000
_cell.length_c   1.000
_cell.angle_alpha   90.00
_cell.angle_beta   90.00
_cell.angle_gamma   90.00
#
_symmetry.space_group_name_H-M   'P 1'
#
loop_
_entity.id
_entity.type
_entity.pdbx_description
1 polymer ?
#
loop_
_entity_poly.entity_id
_entity_poly.type
_entity_poly.pdbx_seq_one_letter_code
_entity_poly.pdbx_strand_id
1 'polypeptide(L)'
;MNIQHKSLEEASKSVKPIYAQGFFFVGLNYVSYYLVFDYIDPLEYYNTIRRDKKLFEEEISKLWINMQQFLDEEEVKINNTRVSPKVAMIDIGFRNSKKRPYIIFTIRFKAPLRKGVNVYENRYESETIEYDYVAYWVFPPNTKILRVDMGSGDEIWDVVSNNIIAIYGFKGMRSGGYEYIEFEITEINI
;
A
#
# COMPACT_ATOMS: atom_id res chain seq x y z
N MET A 1 -1.41 10.82 35.63
CA MET A 1 -1.15 10.81 34.18
C MET A 1 -0.39 12.09 33.85
N ASN A 2 0.85 11.99 33.36
CA ASN A 2 1.75 13.14 33.23
C ASN A 2 1.25 14.10 32.13
N ILE A 3 1.31 15.42 32.34
CA ILE A 3 0.79 16.44 31.40
C ILE A 3 1.36 16.25 29.98
N GLN A 4 2.63 15.82 29.90
CA GLN A 4 3.34 15.52 28.65
C GLN A 4 2.78 14.32 27.87
N HIS A 5 2.20 13.32 28.56
CA HIS A 5 1.55 12.18 27.88
C HIS A 5 0.20 12.56 27.29
N LYS A 6 -0.57 13.40 27.99
CA LYS A 6 -1.87 13.88 27.51
C LYS A 6 -1.72 14.74 26.24
N SER A 7 -0.70 15.59 26.18
CA SER A 7 -0.41 16.39 24.99
C SER A 7 0.05 15.58 23.78
N LEU A 8 0.76 14.46 23.99
CA LEU A 8 1.20 13.57 22.90
C LEU A 8 0.04 12.77 22.31
N GLU A 9 -0.89 12.33 23.15
CA GLU A 9 -2.10 11.63 22.69
C GLU A 9 -3.00 12.55 21.87
N GLU A 10 -3.20 13.80 22.34
CA GLU A 10 -3.92 14.84 21.60
C GLU A 10 -3.23 15.14 20.25
N ALA A 11 -1.90 15.23 20.23
CA ALA A 11 -1.13 15.40 19.00
C ALA A 11 -1.33 14.23 18.03
N SER A 12 -1.22 12.98 18.50
CA SER A 12 -1.44 11.78 17.68
C SER A 12 -2.84 11.76 17.05
N LYS A 13 -3.89 12.06 17.82
CA LYS A 13 -5.28 12.12 17.34
C LYS A 13 -5.54 13.23 16.33
N SER A 14 -4.69 14.25 16.29
CA SER A 14 -4.81 15.36 15.33
C SER A 14 -4.27 15.03 13.94
N VAL A 15 -3.50 13.94 13.82
CA VAL A 15 -2.95 13.47 12.54
C VAL A 15 -4.07 12.94 11.66
N LYS A 16 -4.10 13.37 10.40
CA LYS A 16 -5.10 12.90 9.42
C LYS A 16 -4.45 12.51 8.10
N PRO A 17 -4.75 11.33 7.52
CA PRO A 17 -4.32 10.99 6.17
C PRO A 17 -5.03 11.91 5.18
N ILE A 18 -4.35 12.25 4.10
CA ILE A 18 -4.88 13.13 3.06
C ILE A 18 -4.72 12.57 1.65
N TYR A 19 -3.79 11.64 1.46
CA TYR A 19 -3.51 11.04 0.16
C TYR A 19 -2.72 9.75 0.36
N ALA A 20 -2.89 8.78 -0.54
CA ALA A 20 -2.05 7.58 -0.58
C ALA A 20 -1.55 7.24 -1.97
N GLN A 21 -0.41 6.55 -2.01
CA GLN A 21 0.20 6.06 -3.23
C GLN A 21 0.66 4.62 -3.05
N GLY A 22 0.29 3.75 -3.98
CA GLY A 22 0.81 2.40 -4.11
C GLY A 22 1.77 2.30 -5.30
N PHE A 23 2.94 1.71 -5.10
CA PHE A 23 3.88 1.40 -6.17
C PHE A 23 4.20 -0.09 -6.13
N PHE A 24 3.53 -0.86 -6.96
CA PHE A 24 3.64 -2.31 -7.04
C PHE A 24 4.61 -2.71 -8.14
N PHE A 25 5.65 -3.43 -7.77
CA PHE A 25 6.65 -3.96 -8.67
C PHE A 25 6.54 -5.48 -8.71
N VAL A 26 6.12 -6.00 -9.86
CA VAL A 26 6.01 -7.43 -10.09
C VAL A 26 7.33 -7.92 -10.66
N GLY A 27 8.04 -8.72 -9.89
CA GLY A 27 9.21 -9.46 -10.33
C GLY A 27 8.87 -10.94 -10.58
N LEU A 28 9.77 -11.67 -11.24
CA LEU A 28 9.54 -13.06 -11.62
C LEU A 28 9.26 -14.01 -10.43
N ASN A 29 9.87 -13.75 -9.27
CA ASN A 29 9.78 -14.62 -8.08
C ASN A 29 9.13 -13.94 -6.87
N TYR A 30 8.94 -12.63 -6.93
CA TYR A 30 8.41 -11.85 -5.83
C TYR A 30 7.67 -10.63 -6.36
N VAL A 31 6.66 -10.20 -5.61
CA VAL A 31 6.10 -8.86 -5.73
C VAL A 31 6.61 -8.06 -4.55
N SER A 32 7.05 -6.84 -4.82
CA SER A 32 7.42 -5.86 -3.80
C SER A 32 6.71 -4.57 -4.07
N TYR A 33 6.21 -3.91 -3.04
CA TYR A 33 5.50 -2.67 -3.21
C TYR A 33 5.75 -1.70 -2.07
N TYR A 34 5.63 -0.41 -2.41
CA TYR A 34 5.63 0.68 -1.46
C TYR A 34 4.21 1.22 -1.32
N LEU A 35 3.74 1.32 -0.09
CA LEU A 35 2.57 2.13 0.24
C LEU A 35 3.06 3.41 0.91
N VAL A 36 2.71 4.55 0.35
CA VAL A 36 3.07 5.87 0.87
C VAL A 36 1.80 6.58 1.27
N PHE A 37 1.70 6.94 2.55
CA PHE A 37 0.57 7.70 3.08
C PHE A 37 1.06 9.09 3.48
N ASP A 38 0.45 10.12 2.90
CA ASP A 38 0.72 11.51 3.25
C ASP A 38 -0.30 11.99 4.28
N TYR A 39 0.18 12.70 5.30
CA TYR A 39 -0.64 13.16 6.44
C TYR A 39 -0.53 14.68 6.65
N ILE A 40 -1.56 15.24 7.30
CA ILE A 40 -1.47 16.53 7.99
C ILE A 40 -1.30 16.25 9.48
N ASP A 41 -0.26 16.84 10.08
CA ASP A 41 0.10 16.71 11.49
C ASP A 41 0.28 18.10 12.11
N PRO A 42 -0.82 18.78 12.49
CA PRO A 42 -0.79 20.19 12.88
C PRO A 42 0.00 20.43 14.17
N LEU A 43 0.09 19.41 15.03
CA LEU A 43 0.77 19.43 16.33
C LEU A 43 2.16 18.78 16.29
N GLU A 44 2.66 18.41 15.09
CA GLU A 44 4.00 17.85 14.89
C GLU A 44 4.28 16.59 15.73
N TYR A 45 3.27 15.73 15.91
CA TYR A 45 3.38 14.45 16.62
C TYR A 45 4.58 13.63 16.12
N TYR A 46 4.68 13.37 14.81
CA TYR A 46 5.73 12.53 14.26
C TYR A 46 7.12 13.16 14.41
N ASN A 47 7.22 14.49 14.28
CA ASN A 47 8.47 15.21 14.52
C ASN A 47 8.87 15.20 16.00
N THR A 48 7.90 15.15 16.91
CA THR A 48 8.14 15.07 18.35
C THR A 48 8.68 13.70 18.73
N ILE A 49 7.98 12.62 18.36
CA ILE A 49 8.43 11.25 18.70
C ILE A 49 9.74 10.89 18.01
N ARG A 50 10.02 11.40 16.80
CA ARG A 50 11.28 11.11 16.08
C ARG A 50 12.54 11.58 16.85
N ARG A 51 12.41 12.54 17.77
CA ARG A 51 13.52 13.04 18.60
C ARG A 51 13.77 12.18 19.85
N ASP A 52 12.86 11.26 20.15
CA ASP A 52 12.97 10.31 21.25
C ASP A 52 13.00 8.88 20.69
N LYS A 53 14.16 8.23 20.81
CA LYS A 53 14.38 6.90 20.25
C LYS A 53 13.33 5.89 20.72
N LYS A 54 12.94 5.93 22.00
CA LYS A 54 12.01 4.96 22.58
C LYS A 54 10.60 5.17 22.02
N LEU A 55 10.12 6.41 22.01
CA LEU A 55 8.79 6.73 21.46
C LEU A 55 8.71 6.42 19.96
N PHE A 56 9.78 6.68 19.22
CA PHE A 56 9.85 6.34 17.81
C PHE A 56 9.79 4.83 17.57
N GLU A 57 10.56 4.03 18.31
CA GLU A 57 10.54 2.56 18.22
C GLU A 57 9.17 1.97 18.59
N GLU A 58 8.51 2.51 19.62
CA GLU A 58 7.15 2.13 19.99
C GLU A 58 6.14 2.41 18.87
N GLU A 59 6.21 3.59 18.24
CA GLU A 59 5.30 3.95 17.14
C GLU A 59 5.57 3.10 15.89
N ILE A 60 6.82 2.86 15.52
CA ILE A 60 7.17 1.96 14.41
C ILE A 60 6.62 0.55 14.66
N SER A 61 6.72 0.04 15.89
CA SER A 61 6.19 -1.27 16.25
C SER A 61 4.68 -1.33 16.12
N LYS A 62 3.98 -0.28 16.56
CA LYS A 62 2.52 -0.15 16.42
C LYS A 62 2.09 -0.10 14.96
N LEU A 63 2.76 0.72 14.14
CA LEU A 63 2.50 0.82 12.71
C LEU A 63 2.74 -0.53 11.99
N TRP A 64 3.78 -1.26 12.38
CA TRP A 64 4.05 -2.60 11.85
C TRP A 64 2.94 -3.59 12.17
N ILE A 65 2.51 -3.66 13.44
CA ILE A 65 1.44 -4.58 13.87
C ILE A 65 0.15 -4.27 13.12
N ASN A 66 -0.25 -2.99 13.06
CA ASN A 66 -1.48 -2.58 12.40
C ASN A 66 -1.44 -2.92 10.90
N MET A 67 -0.38 -2.53 10.19
CA MET A 67 -0.27 -2.83 8.75
C MET A 67 -0.21 -4.33 8.48
N GLN A 68 0.55 -5.09 9.28
CA GLN A 68 0.63 -6.53 9.09
C GLN A 68 -0.71 -7.23 9.36
N GLN A 69 -1.51 -6.73 10.31
CA GLN A 69 -2.85 -7.24 10.56
C GLN A 69 -3.76 -7.04 9.33
N PHE A 70 -3.80 -5.83 8.76
CA PHE A 70 -4.56 -5.57 7.53
C PHE A 70 -4.15 -6.53 6.40
N LEU A 71 -2.85 -6.72 6.19
CA LEU A 71 -2.33 -7.64 5.17
C LEU A 71 -2.66 -9.12 5.44
N ASP A 72 -2.77 -9.51 6.72
CA ASP A 72 -3.09 -10.90 7.10
C ASP A 72 -4.60 -11.18 6.99
N GLU A 73 -5.44 -10.15 7.03
CA GLU A 73 -6.89 -10.23 6.79
C GLU A 73 -7.22 -10.38 5.29
N GLU A 74 -6.34 -9.89 4.42
CA GLU A 74 -6.47 -10.04 2.96
C GLU A 74 -6.31 -11.50 2.48
N GLU A 75 -7.02 -11.83 1.39
CA GLU A 75 -6.81 -13.07 0.65
C GLU A 75 -6.11 -12.79 -0.68
N VAL A 76 -4.77 -12.80 -0.65
CA VAL A 76 -3.95 -12.63 -1.84
C VAL A 76 -3.62 -13.97 -2.48
N LYS A 77 -3.86 -14.09 -3.79
CA LYS A 77 -3.53 -15.25 -4.60
C LYS A 77 -2.72 -14.88 -5.83
N ILE A 78 -1.76 -15.74 -6.16
CA ILE A 78 -1.07 -15.75 -7.44
C ILE A 78 -1.32 -17.11 -8.06
N ASN A 79 -1.92 -17.18 -9.25
CA ASN A 79 -2.19 -18.45 -9.95
C ASN A 79 -2.93 -19.46 -9.05
N ASN A 80 -4.01 -19.03 -8.38
CA ASN A 80 -4.77 -19.78 -7.36
C ASN A 80 -3.98 -20.21 -6.11
N THR A 81 -2.69 -19.89 -6.01
CA THR A 81 -1.87 -20.18 -4.84
C THR A 81 -1.94 -19.01 -3.88
N ARG A 82 -2.40 -19.25 -2.63
CA ARG A 82 -2.42 -18.21 -1.60
C ARG A 82 -0.99 -17.80 -1.24
N VAL A 83 -0.78 -16.49 -1.16
CA VAL A 83 0.49 -15.87 -0.77
C VAL A 83 0.24 -14.93 0.42
N SER A 84 1.30 -14.58 1.15
CA SER A 84 1.18 -13.74 2.35
C SER A 84 2.12 -12.54 2.24
N PRO A 85 1.60 -11.34 1.94
CA PRO A 85 2.34 -10.10 2.04
C PRO A 85 2.92 -9.89 3.44
N LYS A 86 4.17 -9.45 3.51
CA LYS A 86 4.84 -9.14 4.78
C LYS A 86 5.49 -7.77 4.76
N VAL A 87 5.25 -6.99 5.82
CA VAL A 87 5.90 -5.70 6.03
C VAL A 87 7.40 -5.92 6.25
N ALA A 88 8.21 -5.41 5.35
CA ALA A 88 9.66 -5.53 5.36
C ALA A 88 10.36 -4.31 5.95
N MET A 89 9.76 -3.13 5.84
CA MET A 89 10.33 -1.86 6.33
C MET A 89 9.22 -0.84 6.55
N ILE A 90 9.43 0.04 7.53
CA ILE A 90 8.64 1.26 7.72
C ILE A 90 9.63 2.43 7.78
N ASP A 91 9.31 3.53 7.10
CA ASP A 91 10.02 4.80 7.26
C ASP A 91 9.03 5.95 7.43
N ILE A 92 9.45 6.98 8.15
CA ILE A 92 8.66 8.19 8.39
C ILE A 92 9.50 9.36 7.91
N GLY A 93 9.01 10.11 6.93
CA GLY A 93 9.66 11.33 6.44
C GLY A 93 8.74 12.53 6.47
N PHE A 94 9.19 13.64 5.88
CA PHE A 94 8.45 14.90 5.88
C PHE A 94 8.53 15.59 4.52
N ARG A 95 7.37 16.03 3.99
CA ARG A 95 7.27 16.82 2.76
C ARG A 95 7.56 18.30 3.05
N ASN A 96 8.83 18.70 3.06
CA ASN A 96 9.31 20.09 3.27
C ASN A 96 8.82 20.79 4.55
N SER A 97 8.06 20.12 5.42
CA SER A 97 7.46 20.67 6.62
C SER A 97 7.23 19.56 7.65
N LYS A 98 7.55 19.84 8.93
CA LYS A 98 7.30 18.95 10.07
C LYS A 98 5.81 18.64 10.29
N LYS A 99 4.93 19.45 9.71
CA LYS A 99 3.46 19.29 9.76
C LYS A 99 2.90 18.46 8.60
N ARG A 100 3.77 17.99 7.69
CA ARG A 100 3.40 17.19 6.52
C ARG A 100 4.22 15.90 6.48
N PRO A 101 4.06 15.00 7.46
CA PRO A 101 4.75 13.73 7.45
C PRO A 101 4.20 12.83 6.34
N TYR A 102 5.04 11.91 5.90
CA TYR A 102 4.63 10.76 5.13
C TYR A 102 5.14 9.48 5.81
N ILE A 103 4.38 8.40 5.70
CA ILE A 103 4.78 7.08 6.17
C ILE A 103 4.91 6.17 4.95
N ILE A 104 6.04 5.47 4.82
CA ILE A 104 6.29 4.47 3.79
C ILE A 104 6.26 3.10 4.44
N PHE A 105 5.48 2.19 3.86
CA PHE A 105 5.57 0.76 4.12
C PHE A 105 6.17 0.07 2.90
N THR A 106 7.25 -0.68 3.08
CA THR A 106 7.74 -1.61 2.06
C THR A 106 7.20 -2.99 2.39
N ILE A 107 6.48 -3.58 1.46
CA ILE A 107 5.85 -4.89 1.62
C ILE A 107 6.32 -5.81 0.49
N ARG A 108 6.47 -7.11 0.78
CA ARG A 108 6.84 -8.09 -0.23
C ARG A 108 6.27 -9.47 0.05
N PHE A 109 6.10 -10.26 -1.00
CA PHE A 109 5.78 -11.68 -0.92
C PHE A 109 6.37 -12.45 -2.09
N LYS A 110 6.57 -13.77 -1.91
CA LYS A 110 6.96 -14.67 -3.00
C LYS A 110 5.78 -14.84 -3.96
N ALA A 111 6.05 -14.74 -5.25
CA ALA A 111 5.05 -14.89 -6.29
C ALA A 111 5.46 -16.04 -7.23
N PRO A 112 4.69 -17.15 -7.28
CA PRO A 112 4.95 -18.27 -8.19
C PRO A 112 4.49 -17.93 -9.62
N LEU A 113 5.10 -16.90 -10.22
CA LEU A 113 4.84 -16.53 -11.61
C LEU A 113 5.54 -17.51 -12.57
N ARG A 114 4.97 -17.62 -13.77
CA ARG A 114 5.46 -18.50 -14.83
C ARG A 114 5.42 -17.80 -16.18
N LYS A 115 6.12 -18.34 -17.16
CA LYS A 115 5.93 -17.94 -18.56
C LYS A 115 4.49 -18.26 -18.98
N GLY A 116 3.89 -17.38 -19.80
CA GLY A 116 2.49 -17.46 -20.22
C GLY A 116 1.56 -16.70 -19.28
N VAL A 117 0.30 -17.13 -19.21
CA VAL A 117 -0.76 -16.43 -18.46
C VAL A 117 -0.61 -16.65 -16.96
N ASN A 118 -0.66 -15.54 -16.22
CA ASN A 118 -0.67 -15.45 -14.78
C ASN A 118 -1.87 -14.64 -14.30
N VAL A 119 -2.28 -14.90 -13.07
CA VAL A 119 -3.37 -14.19 -12.39
C VAL A 119 -2.90 -13.73 -11.03
N TYR A 120 -3.11 -12.45 -10.72
CA TYR A 120 -3.14 -11.89 -9.37
C TYR A 120 -4.59 -11.71 -8.95
N GLU A 121 -4.92 -12.12 -7.74
CA GLU A 121 -6.20 -11.81 -7.10
C GLU A 121 -5.98 -11.33 -5.67
N ASN A 122 -6.73 -10.32 -5.25
CA ASN A 122 -6.82 -9.90 -3.86
C ASN A 122 -8.28 -9.76 -3.46
N ARG A 123 -8.64 -10.24 -2.28
CA ARG A 123 -9.92 -9.94 -1.63
C ARG A 123 -9.65 -9.24 -0.31
N TYR A 124 -10.30 -8.11 -0.13
CA TYR A 124 -10.15 -7.23 1.02
C TYR A 124 -11.53 -6.69 1.44
N GLU A 125 -11.61 -6.02 2.58
CA GLU A 125 -12.85 -5.43 3.04
C GLU A 125 -13.27 -4.25 2.13
N SER A 126 -14.53 -4.25 1.67
CA SER A 126 -15.09 -3.12 0.91
C SER A 126 -15.35 -1.96 1.87
N GLU A 127 -14.88 -0.77 1.51
CA GLU A 127 -15.00 0.43 2.33
C GLU A 127 -15.32 1.67 1.49
N THR A 128 -15.64 2.78 2.16
CA THR A 128 -15.73 4.08 1.51
C THR A 128 -14.37 4.75 1.57
N ILE A 129 -13.82 5.10 0.40
CA ILE A 129 -12.50 5.70 0.27
C ILE A 129 -12.48 7.05 1.01
N GLU A 130 -11.65 7.17 2.05
CA GLU A 130 -11.62 8.36 2.92
C GLU A 130 -10.81 9.53 2.33
N TYR A 131 -9.90 9.23 1.42
CA TYR A 131 -8.99 10.17 0.74
C TYR A 131 -8.58 9.63 -0.63
N ASP A 132 -8.20 10.52 -1.53
CA ASP A 132 -7.78 10.11 -2.87
C ASP A 132 -6.51 9.24 -2.79
N TYR A 133 -6.40 8.27 -3.69
CA TYR A 133 -5.18 7.49 -3.85
C TYR A 133 -4.92 7.12 -5.31
N VAL A 134 -3.68 6.76 -5.57
CA VAL A 134 -3.28 6.15 -6.83
C VAL A 134 -2.41 4.92 -6.58
N ALA A 135 -2.67 3.82 -7.28
CA ALA A 135 -1.83 2.63 -7.27
C ALA A 135 -1.28 2.39 -8.67
N TYR A 136 0.04 2.27 -8.78
CA TYR A 136 0.72 1.91 -10.01
C TYR A 136 1.24 0.49 -9.92
N TRP A 137 0.84 -0.35 -10.86
CA TRP A 137 1.42 -1.67 -11.04
C TRP A 137 2.37 -1.67 -12.22
N VAL A 138 3.61 -2.08 -11.98
CA VAL A 138 4.66 -2.20 -12.99
C VAL A 138 5.04 -3.67 -13.10
N PHE A 139 4.73 -4.25 -14.24
CA PHE A 139 5.05 -5.64 -14.56
C PHE A 139 6.39 -5.75 -15.30
N PRO A 140 7.04 -6.93 -15.32
CA PRO A 140 8.28 -7.11 -16.06
C PRO A 140 8.15 -6.68 -17.52
N PRO A 141 9.24 -6.25 -18.17
CA PRO A 141 9.27 -6.14 -19.62
C PRO A 141 8.77 -7.43 -20.28
N ASN A 142 8.18 -7.33 -21.48
CA ASN A 142 7.55 -8.47 -22.16
C ASN A 142 6.33 -9.06 -21.41
N THR A 143 5.65 -8.24 -20.61
CA THR A 143 4.33 -8.55 -20.07
C THR A 143 3.25 -7.85 -20.89
N LYS A 144 2.13 -8.52 -21.10
CA LYS A 144 0.91 -7.94 -21.65
C LYS A 144 -0.22 -8.07 -20.63
N ILE A 145 -0.84 -6.95 -20.26
CA ILE A 145 -2.06 -6.97 -19.46
C ILE A 145 -3.21 -7.49 -20.33
N LEU A 146 -3.92 -8.50 -19.85
CA LEU A 146 -5.04 -9.14 -20.55
C LEU A 146 -6.38 -8.67 -19.99
N ARG A 147 -6.49 -8.58 -18.66
CA ARG A 147 -7.71 -8.15 -17.97
C ARG A 147 -7.39 -7.51 -16.63
N VAL A 148 -8.14 -6.46 -16.29
CA VAL A 148 -8.20 -5.87 -14.96
C VAL A 148 -9.67 -5.84 -14.54
N ASP A 149 -9.95 -6.19 -13.29
CA ASP A 149 -11.30 -6.22 -12.73
C ASP A 149 -11.24 -5.85 -11.25
N MET A 150 -11.95 -4.78 -10.87
CA MET A 150 -12.01 -4.24 -9.50
C MET A 150 -13.29 -4.70 -8.78
N GLY A 151 -13.93 -5.76 -9.27
CA GLY A 151 -15.19 -6.26 -8.74
C GLY A 151 -16.32 -5.24 -8.88
N SER A 152 -17.05 -5.01 -7.78
CA SER A 152 -18.13 -4.03 -7.70
C SER A 152 -17.66 -2.63 -7.27
N GLY A 153 -16.36 -2.38 -7.34
CA GLY A 153 -15.75 -1.12 -6.92
C GLY A 153 -15.95 0.00 -7.93
N ASP A 154 -15.96 1.24 -7.43
CA ASP A 154 -16.04 2.44 -8.26
C ASP A 154 -14.64 2.92 -8.74
N GLU A 155 -13.58 2.21 -8.36
CA GLU A 155 -12.21 2.51 -8.76
C GLU A 155 -12.07 2.57 -10.29
N ILE A 156 -11.36 3.59 -10.76
CA ILE A 156 -11.05 3.77 -12.17
C ILE A 156 -9.65 3.22 -12.42
N TRP A 157 -9.45 2.51 -13.52
CA TRP A 157 -8.13 2.02 -13.91
C TRP A 157 -7.84 2.25 -15.38
N ASP A 158 -6.56 2.32 -15.70
CA ASP A 158 -6.06 2.44 -17.08
C ASP A 158 -4.80 1.59 -17.27
N VAL A 159 -4.66 1.00 -18.46
CA VAL A 159 -3.45 0.31 -18.91
C VAL A 159 -2.62 1.33 -19.68
N VAL A 160 -1.86 2.14 -18.93
CA VAL A 160 -1.10 3.29 -19.46
C VAL A 160 0.06 2.89 -20.38
N SER A 161 0.48 1.62 -20.31
CA SER A 161 1.42 0.97 -21.23
C SER A 161 1.16 -0.54 -21.22
N ASN A 162 1.73 -1.30 -22.16
CA ASN A 162 1.52 -2.75 -22.30
C ASN A 162 1.65 -3.56 -20.99
N ASN A 163 2.51 -3.10 -20.06
CA ASN A 163 2.85 -3.75 -18.81
C ASN A 163 2.71 -2.83 -17.58
N ILE A 164 1.96 -1.74 -17.67
CA ILE A 164 1.77 -0.79 -16.57
C ILE A 164 0.29 -0.47 -16.40
N ILE A 165 -0.21 -0.60 -15.17
CA ILE A 165 -1.58 -0.24 -14.80
C ILE A 165 -1.51 0.93 -13.82
N ALA A 166 -2.41 1.90 -13.98
CA ALA A 166 -2.69 2.91 -12.97
C ALA A 166 -4.13 2.73 -12.49
N ILE A 167 -4.34 2.67 -11.17
CA ILE A 167 -5.63 2.56 -10.51
C ILE A 167 -5.84 3.81 -9.65
N TYR A 168 -7.00 4.43 -9.74
CA TYR A 168 -7.35 5.68 -9.10
C TYR A 168 -8.58 5.46 -8.23
N GLY A 169 -8.45 5.79 -6.94
CA GLY A 169 -9.57 5.88 -6.02
C GLY A 169 -9.75 7.33 -5.59
N PHE A 170 -10.99 7.82 -5.64
CA PHE A 170 -11.33 9.17 -5.21
C PHE A 170 -12.15 9.12 -3.93
N LYS A 171 -11.96 10.11 -3.07
CA LYS A 171 -12.71 10.22 -1.82
C LYS A 171 -14.21 10.12 -2.06
N GLY A 172 -14.86 9.25 -1.28
CA GLY A 172 -16.30 8.99 -1.34
C GLY A 172 -16.71 7.88 -2.33
N MET A 173 -15.80 7.39 -3.18
CA MET A 173 -16.00 6.17 -3.94
C MET A 173 -16.04 4.94 -3.03
N ARG A 174 -16.67 3.87 -3.49
CA ARG A 174 -16.67 2.59 -2.79
C ARG A 174 -15.60 1.66 -3.36
N SER A 175 -14.77 1.09 -2.49
CA SER A 175 -13.85 0.04 -2.91
C SER A 175 -14.58 -1.29 -3.10
N GLY A 176 -14.24 -2.04 -4.15
CA GLY A 176 -14.93 -3.27 -4.52
C GLY A 176 -14.69 -4.47 -3.59
N GLY A 177 -13.67 -4.38 -2.72
CA GLY A 177 -13.19 -5.51 -1.91
C GLY A 177 -12.57 -6.63 -2.75
N TYR A 178 -12.25 -6.36 -4.01
CA TYR A 178 -11.69 -7.32 -4.94
C TYR A 178 -10.82 -6.63 -5.98
N GLU A 179 -9.65 -7.20 -6.23
CA GLU A 179 -8.75 -6.81 -7.31
C GLU A 179 -8.34 -8.08 -8.06
N TYR A 180 -8.45 -8.04 -9.38
CA TYR A 180 -8.05 -9.12 -10.27
C TYR A 180 -7.26 -8.57 -11.44
N ILE A 181 -6.08 -9.13 -11.68
CA ILE A 181 -5.23 -8.78 -12.82
C ILE A 181 -4.77 -10.05 -13.51
N GLU A 182 -5.18 -10.23 -14.75
CA GLU A 182 -4.68 -11.28 -15.65
C GLU A 182 -3.66 -10.69 -16.62
N PHE A 183 -2.51 -11.34 -16.73
CA PHE A 183 -1.40 -10.86 -17.54
C PHE A 183 -0.58 -12.02 -18.10
N GLU A 184 -0.02 -11.82 -19.29
CA GLU A 184 0.84 -12.80 -19.96
C GLU A 184 2.29 -12.35 -19.93
N ILE A 185 3.19 -13.19 -19.42
CA ILE A 185 4.64 -13.01 -19.51
C ILE A 185 5.15 -13.79 -20.73
N THR A 186 5.50 -13.10 -21.81
CA THR A 186 5.91 -13.76 -23.07
C THR A 186 7.36 -14.22 -23.04
N GLU A 187 8.21 -13.54 -22.28
CA GLU A 187 9.63 -13.89 -22.12
C GLU A 187 10.09 -13.69 -20.67
N ILE A 188 10.91 -14.61 -20.19
CA ILE A 188 11.59 -14.52 -18.90
C ILE A 188 13.05 -14.24 -19.22
N ASN A 189 13.48 -12.98 -19.08
CA ASN A 189 14.89 -12.64 -19.15
C ASN A 189 15.47 -12.82 -17.74
N ILE A 190 16.35 -13.82 -17.58
CA ILE A 190 17.08 -14.13 -16.34
C ILE A 190 18.39 -13.36 -16.34
#